data_AF-A0A3A1QUX5-F1
#
_entry.id   AF-A0A3A1QUX5-F1
#
_cell.length_a   1.000
_cell.length_b   1.000
_cell.length_c   1.000
_cell.angle_alpha   90.00
_cell.angle_beta   90.00
_cell.angle_gamma   90.00
#
_symmetry.space_group_name_H-M   'P 1'
#
loop_
_entity.id
_entity.type
_entity.pdbx_description
1 polymer ?
#
loop_
_entity_poly.entity_id
_entity_poly.type
_entity_poly.pdbx_seq_one_letter_code
_entity_poly.pdbx_strand_id
1 'polypeptide(L)' 'MFIGRALYLVGMAFVMISAISIIFGLFTGGGGSTLPFFALLNGMMAMGVGDVVIDLNHRKRLEKLKKDKLE' A
#
# COMPACT_ATOMS: atom_id res chain seq x y z
N MET A 1 -14.63 -1.77 0.21
CA MET A 1 -13.83 -3.00 -0.06
C MET A 1 -12.86 -2.85 -1.24
N PHE A 2 -13.31 -2.48 -2.45
CA PHE A 2 -12.45 -2.46 -3.64
C PHE A 2 -11.32 -1.43 -3.58
N ILE A 3 -11.62 -0.19 -3.17
CA ILE A 3 -10.67 0.92 -3.15
C ILE A 3 -9.46 0.65 -2.24
N GLY A 4 -9.69 0.16 -1.01
CA GLY A 4 -8.60 -0.17 -0.09
C GLY A 4 -7.69 -1.28 -0.61
N ARG A 5 -8.28 -2.33 -1.21
CA ARG A 5 -7.52 -3.43 -1.84
C ARG A 5 -6.74 -2.98 -3.07
N ALA A 6 -7.34 -2.12 -3.90
CA ALA A 6 -6.67 -1.56 -5.07
C ALA A 6 -5.48 -0.68 -4.65
N LEU A 7 -5.66 0.20 -3.67
CA LEU A 7 -4.56 1.02 -3.12
C LEU A 7 -3.43 0.17 -2.57
N TYR A 8 -3.78 -0.88 -1.81
CA TYR A 8 -2.80 -1.79 -1.23
C TYR A 8 -1.97 -2.50 -2.31
N LEU A 9 -2.63 -3.05 -3.33
CA LEU A 9 -1.96 -3.76 -4.43
C LEU A 9 -1.09 -2.82 -5.27
N VAL A 10 -1.57 -1.61 -5.59
CA VAL A 10 -0.79 -0.61 -6.32
C VAL A 10 0.42 -0.16 -5.51
N GLY A 11 0.25 0.10 -4.20
CA GLY A 11 1.34 0.43 -3.30
C GLY A 11 2.40 -0.67 -3.24
N MET A 12 1.97 -1.93 -3.11
CA MET A 12 2.86 -3.09 -3.10
C MET A 12 3.67 -3.21 -4.39
N ALA A 13 3.04 -3.03 -5.56
CA ALA A 13 3.73 -3.05 -6.85
C ALA A 13 4.79 -1.94 -6.95
N PHE A 14 4.45 -0.73 -6.51
CA PHE A 14 5.38 0.39 -6.46
C PHE A 14 6.58 0.14 -5.55
N VAL A 15 6.34 -0.42 -4.36
CA VAL A 15 7.41 -0.77 -3.42
C VAL A 15 8.36 -1.79 -4.04
N MET A 16 7.81 -2.86 -4.62
CA MET A 16 8.60 -3.93 -5.24
C MET A 16 9.46 -3.42 -6.40
N ILE A 17 8.86 -2.69 -7.34
CA ILE A 17 9.58 -2.16 -8.50
C ILE A 17 10.66 -1.18 -8.05
N SER A 18 10.34 -0.28 -7.11
CA SER A 18 11.30 0.71 -6.60
C SER A 18 12.47 0.06 -5.86
N ALA A 19 12.21 -0.96 -5.04
CA ALA A 19 13.24 -1.70 -4.34
C ALA A 19 14.19 -2.39 -5.34
N ILE A 20 13.64 -3.05 -6.36
CA ILE A 20 14.42 -3.68 -7.42
C ILE A 20 15.27 -2.62 -8.14
N SER A 21 14.69 -1.49 -8.54
CA SER A 21 15.42 -0.42 -9.22
C SER A 21 16.56 0.16 -8.36
N ILE A 22 16.37 0.31 -7.05
CA ILE A 22 17.45 0.74 -6.13
C ILE A 22 18.57 -0.30 -6.14
N ILE A 23 18.24 -1.58 -5.98
CA ILE A 23 19.24 -2.66 -5.97
C ILE A 23 20.04 -2.66 -7.28
N PHE A 24 19.37 -2.66 -8.44
CA PHE A 24 20.04 -2.63 -9.74
C PHE A 24 20.87 -1.34 -9.96
N GLY A 25 20.41 -0.20 -9.45
CA GLY A 25 21.15 1.05 -9.51
C GLY A 25 22.48 0.99 -8.76
N LEU A 26 22.54 0.27 -7.62
CA LEU A 26 23.78 0.06 -6.86
C LEU A 26 24.83 -0.76 -7.63
N PHE A 27 24.39 -1.72 -8.45
CA PHE A 27 25.31 -2.59 -9.20
C PHE A 27 25.74 -2.04 -10.57
N THR A 28 24.96 -1.15 -11.17
CA THR A 28 25.23 -0.62 -12.52
C THR A 28 26.00 0.70 -12.53
N GLY A 29 26.27 1.30 -11.36
CA GLY A 29 26.98 2.58 -11.25
C GLY A 29 26.18 3.80 -11.75
N GLY A 30 24.91 3.61 -12.13
CA GLY A 30 23.99 4.66 -12.54
C GLY A 30 23.43 5.41 -11.32
N GLY A 31 24.07 6.54 -10.98
CA GLY A 31 23.89 7.29 -9.72
C GLY A 31 22.58 8.07 -9.53
N GLY A 32 21.41 7.51 -9.90
CA GLY A 32 20.12 8.16 -9.70
C GLY A 32 19.20 7.42 -8.71
N SER A 33 19.47 7.48 -7.41
CA SER A 33 18.63 6.81 -6.39
C SER A 33 17.41 7.62 -5.93
N THR A 34 17.32 8.90 -6.30
CA THR A 34 16.28 9.83 -5.80
C THR A 34 14.88 9.44 -6.27
N LEU A 35 14.71 9.18 -7.57
CA LEU A 35 13.42 8.77 -8.15
C LEU A 35 12.88 7.48 -7.53
N PRO A 36 13.63 6.36 -7.50
CA PRO A 36 13.12 5.13 -6.94
C PRO A 36 12.97 5.21 -5.41
N PHE A 37 13.74 6.06 -4.71
CA PHE A 37 13.50 6.33 -3.29
C PHE A 37 12.15 7.00 -3.03
N PHE A 38 11.79 8.03 -3.78
CA PHE A 38 10.47 8.66 -3.67
C PHE A 38 9.34 7.74 -4.11
N ALA A 39 9.56 6.91 -5.13
CA ALA A 39 8.59 5.92 -5.56
C ALA A 39 8.37 4.83 -4.49
N LEU A 40 9.43 4.41 -3.79
CA LEU A 40 9.36 3.51 -2.63
C LEU A 40 8.52 4.13 -1.50
N LEU A 41 8.79 5.38 -1.15
CA LEU A 41 8.07 6.11 -0.10
C LEU A 41 6.57 6.24 -0.43
N ASN A 42 6.25 6.59 -1.67
CA ASN A 42 4.87 6.69 -2.14
C ASN A 42 4.17 5.32 -2.14
N GLY A 43 4.87 4.27 -2.58
CA GLY A 43 4.35 2.91 -2.53
C GLY A 43 4.02 2.46 -1.11
N MET A 44 4.92 2.72 -0.15
CA MET A 44 4.70 2.42 1.26
C MET A 44 3.51 3.19 1.83
N MET A 45 3.38 4.48 1.53
CA MET A 45 2.23 5.28 1.95
C MET A 45 0.92 4.74 1.36
N ALA A 46 0.88 4.45 0.05
CA ALA A 46 -0.30 3.89 -0.60
C ALA A 46 -0.71 2.52 -0.02
N MET A 47 0.28 1.67 0.30
CA MET A 47 0.07 0.39 0.95
C MET A 47 -0.51 0.55 2.37
N GLY A 48 0.07 1.44 3.18
CA GLY A 48 -0.41 1.73 4.54
C GLY A 48 -1.81 2.33 4.57
N VAL A 49 -2.10 3.30 3.69
CA VAL A 49 -3.45 3.88 3.55
C VAL A 49 -4.44 2.81 3.07
N GLY A 50 -4.05 1.96 2.13
CA GLY A 50 -4.86 0.85 1.65
C GLY A 50 -5.28 -0.09 2.78
N ASP A 51 -4.35 -0.45 3.66
CA ASP A 51 -4.59 -1.32 4.81
C ASP A 51 -5.55 -0.68 5.83
N VAL A 52 -5.33 0.59 6.17
CA VAL A 52 -6.24 1.36 7.06
C VAL A 52 -7.67 1.38 6.50
N VAL A 53 -7.83 1.63 5.20
CA VAL A 53 -9.15 1.65 4.55
C VAL A 53 -9.82 0.27 4.58
N ILE A 54 -9.03 -0.82 4.45
CA ILE A 54 -9.53 -2.18 4.56
C ILE A 54 -10.01 -2.46 5.99
N ASP A 55 -9.23 -2.11 7.01
CA ASP A 55 -9.58 -2.34 8.41
C ASP A 55 -10.83 -1.55 8.83
N LEU A 56 -10.90 -0.27 8.48
CA LEU A 56 -12.07 0.57 8.76
C LEU A 56 -13.34 0.01 8.11
N ASN A 57 -13.25 -0.47 6.87
CA ASN A 57 -14.38 -1.10 6.19
C ASN A 57 -14.77 -2.44 6.87
N HIS A 58 -13.81 -3.20 7.37
CA HIS A 58 -14.07 -4.44 8.09
C HIS A 58 -14.78 -4.18 9.42
N ARG A 59 -14.29 -3.23 10.23
CA ARG A 59 -14.90 -2.82 11.51
C ARG A 59 -16.33 -2.34 11.34
N LYS A 60 -16.59 -1.44 10.39
CA LYS A 60 -17.96 -0.95 10.10
C LYS A 60 -18.93 -2.08 9.76
N ARG A 61 -18.46 -3.10 9.05
CA ARG A 61 -19.29 -4.28 8.72
C ARG A 61 -19.61 -5.11 9.97
N LEU A 62 -18.65 -5.27 10.89
CA LEU A 62 -18.88 -5.99 12.15
C LEU A 62 -19.83 -5.24 13.08
N GLU A 63 -19.70 -3.92 13.19
CA GLU A 63 -20.61 -3.08 13.98
C GLU A 63 -22.05 -3.18 13.48
N LYS A 64 -22.26 -3.17 12.15
CA LYS A 64 -23.58 -3.33 11.56
C LYS A 64 -24.20 -4.70 11.91
N LEU A 65 -23.44 -5.78 11.77
CA LEU A 65 -23.90 -7.13 12.13
C LEU A 65 -24.22 -7.28 13.62
N LYS A 66 -23.52 -6.56 14.50
CA LYS A 66 -23.80 -6.55 15.95
C LYS A 66 -25.10 -5.81 16.25
N LYS A 67 -25.35 -4.68 15.57
CA LYS A 67 -26.59 -3.92 15.72
C LYS A 67 -27.80 -4.74 15.27
N ASP A 68 -27.72 -5.40 14.12
CA ASP A 68 -28.81 -6.21 13.55
C ASP A 68 -29.17 -7.45 14.42
N LYS A 69 -28.32 -7.85 15.37
CA LYS A 69 -28.60 -8.94 16.34
C LYS A 69 -29.25 -8.47 17.65
N LEU A 70 -29.23 -7.16 17.90
CA LEU A 70 -29.76 -6.53 19.12
C LEU A 70 -31.17 -5.96 18.92
N GLU A 71 -31.59 -5.82 17.67
CA GLU A 71 -32.96 -5.49 17.22
C GLU A 71 -33.76 -6.77 16.93
#